data_AF-A0A9W7DLG1-F1
#
_entry.id   AF-A0A9W7DLG1-F1
#
_cell.length_a   1.000
_cell.length_b   1.000
_cell.length_c   1.000
_cell.angle_alpha   90.00
_cell.angle_beta   90.00
_cell.angle_gamma   90.00
#
_symmetry.space_group_name_H-M   'P 1'
#
loop_
_entity.id
_entity.type
_entity.pdbx_description
1 polymer ?
#
loop_
_entity_poly.entity_id
_entity_poly.type
_entity_poly.pdbx_seq_one_letter_code
_entity_poly.pdbx_strand_id
1 'polypeptide(L)'
;MYLQSPLPPSSTLVLHLSSDGGSNYRYLGHLTNSCPSGAFRRGCDSRGGTIGVSLEDLATAKNLEVRDGTMGYAEGIARDCAEYLGSFGEGGAGRIVEMWFKRFRERFKREGEFWIRR
;
A
#
# COMPACT_ATOMS: atom_id res chain seq x y z
N MET A 1 27.59 21.39 9.72
CA MET A 1 27.93 19.96 9.93
C MET A 1 26.82 19.39 10.78
N TYR A 2 25.90 18.60 10.21
CA TYR A 2 24.81 17.99 10.98
C TYR A 2 25.34 16.73 11.64
N LEU A 3 25.24 16.64 12.97
CA LEU A 3 25.57 15.43 13.72
C LEU A 3 24.51 14.37 13.40
N GLN A 4 24.90 13.35 12.65
CA GLN A 4 24.09 12.14 12.50
C GLN A 4 24.24 11.34 13.80
N SER A 5 23.27 11.49 14.71
CA SER A 5 23.15 10.56 15.83
C SER A 5 22.40 9.31 15.35
N PRO A 6 22.98 8.11 15.52
CA PRO A 6 22.23 6.88 15.25
C PRO A 6 21.03 6.79 16.19
N LEU A 7 19.98 6.12 15.72
CA LEU A 7 18.84 5.76 16.57
C LEU A 7 19.29 4.76 17.65
N PRO A 8 18.60 4.70 18.80
CA PRO A 8 18.80 3.61 19.75
C PRO A 8 18.67 2.24 19.05
N PRO A 9 19.45 1.22 19.43
CA PRO A 9 19.50 -0.07 18.71
C PRO A 9 18.15 -0.80 18.61
N SER A 10 17.25 -0.57 19.57
CA SER A 10 15.91 -1.17 19.62
C SER A 10 14.82 -0.31 18.98
N SER A 11 15.16 0.85 18.43
CA SER A 11 14.20 1.82 17.92
C SER A 11 14.24 1.94 16.41
N THR A 12 13.14 2.45 15.85
CA THR A 12 12.95 2.70 14.43
C THR A 12 12.14 3.97 14.24
N LEU A 13 12.35 4.66 13.11
CA LEU A 13 11.50 5.79 12.73
C LEU A 13 10.32 5.26 11.93
N VAL A 14 9.12 5.47 12.42
CA VAL A 14 7.87 5.12 11.73
C VAL A 14 7.36 6.36 11.01
N LEU A 15 7.10 6.20 9.71
CA LEU A 15 6.68 7.28 8.83
C LEU A 15 5.18 7.17 8.54
N HIS A 16 4.51 8.30 8.67
CA HIS A 16 3.10 8.45 8.35
C HIS A 16 2.88 9.61 7.37
N LEU A 17 1.80 9.54 6.60
CA LEU A 17 1.35 10.61 5.73
C LEU A 17 -0.08 11.01 6.06
N SER A 18 -0.30 12.31 6.23
CA SER A 18 -1.63 12.89 6.22
C SER A 18 -1.84 13.70 4.93
N SER A 19 -2.99 13.50 4.30
CA SER A 19 -3.40 14.24 3.10
C SER A 19 -4.37 15.40 3.40
N ASP A 20 -4.84 15.49 4.65
CA ASP A 20 -5.88 16.41 5.12
C ASP A 20 -5.35 17.45 6.12
N GLY A 21 -4.03 17.68 6.15
CA GLY A 21 -3.43 18.72 6.99
C GLY A 21 -3.18 18.31 8.44
N GLY A 22 -3.22 17.02 8.76
CA GLY A 22 -2.75 16.46 10.03
C GLY A 22 -3.80 15.72 10.87
N SER A 23 -5.04 15.56 10.39
CA SER A 23 -6.09 14.85 11.15
C SER A 23 -6.06 13.33 10.94
N ASN A 24 -5.72 12.85 9.75
CA ASN A 24 -5.68 11.42 9.46
C ASN A 24 -4.32 10.99 8.90
N TYR A 25 -3.58 10.22 9.70
CA TYR A 25 -2.28 9.69 9.32
C TYR A 25 -2.38 8.23 8.87
N ARG A 26 -1.95 7.95 7.64
CA ARG A 26 -1.74 6.59 7.14
C ARG A 26 -0.27 6.20 7.27
N TYR A 27 -0.01 4.97 7.70
CA TYR A 27 1.35 4.43 7.75
C TYR A 27 1.93 4.29 6.33
N LEU A 28 3.18 4.72 6.15
CA LEU A 28 3.93 4.60 4.90
C LEU A 28 4.99 3.50 4.95
N GLY A 29 5.64 3.34 6.10
CA GLY A 29 6.80 2.46 6.27
C GLY A 29 7.65 2.91 7.45
N HIS A 30 8.81 2.29 7.63
CA HIS A 30 9.75 2.64 8.70
C HIS A 30 11.19 2.62 8.21
N LEU A 31 12.05 3.36 8.91
CA LEU A 31 13.49 3.47 8.66
C LEU A 31 14.26 3.04 9.90
N THR A 32 15.35 2.29 9.68
CA THR A 32 16.24 1.78 10.74
C THR A 32 17.66 2.29 10.51
N ASN A 33 18.56 2.06 11.47
CA ASN A 33 19.98 2.36 11.26
C ASN A 33 20.58 1.57 10.08
N SER A 34 20.07 0.37 9.78
CA SER A 34 20.51 -0.45 8.64
C SER A 34 19.86 -0.08 7.31
N CYS A 35 18.71 0.59 7.35
CA CYS A 35 18.00 1.11 6.18
C CYS A 35 17.57 2.57 6.47
N PRO A 36 18.53 3.53 6.41
CA PRO A 36 18.31 4.90 6.87
C PRO A 36 17.52 5.76 5.88
N SER A 37 17.18 5.21 4.71
CA SER A 37 16.45 5.91 3.65
C SER A 37 15.56 4.95 2.87
N GLY A 38 14.44 5.43 2.37
CA GLY A 38 13.52 4.65 1.54
C GLY A 38 12.66 5.55 0.65
N ALA A 39 12.13 4.98 -0.43
CA ALA A 39 11.17 5.63 -1.29
C ALA A 39 9.75 5.14 -0.93
N PHE A 40 8.86 6.08 -0.60
CA PHE A 40 7.49 5.76 -0.15
C PHE A 40 6.46 6.36 -1.11
N ARG A 41 5.44 5.56 -1.47
CA ARG A 41 4.40 6.01 -2.41
C ARG A 41 3.39 6.92 -1.72
N ARG A 42 3.26 8.15 -2.24
CA ARG A 42 2.33 9.17 -1.72
C ARG A 42 0.85 8.87 -1.99
N GLY A 43 0.52 7.99 -2.92
CA GLY A 43 -0.85 7.78 -3.40
C GLY A 43 -1.31 8.86 -4.39
N CYS A 44 -2.41 8.62 -5.11
CA CYS A 44 -2.84 9.44 -6.25
C CYS A 44 -3.51 10.78 -5.86
N ASP A 45 -4.05 10.93 -4.66
CA ASP A 45 -5.02 12.01 -4.37
C ASP A 45 -4.47 13.27 -3.68
N SER A 46 -3.19 13.37 -3.37
CA SER A 46 -2.73 14.43 -2.45
C SER A 46 -1.94 15.55 -3.15
N ARG A 47 -2.59 16.71 -3.37
CA ARG A 47 -1.93 17.99 -3.67
C ARG A 47 -1.27 18.53 -2.38
N GLY A 48 -0.14 17.93 -2.00
CA GLY A 48 0.54 18.24 -0.73
C GLY A 48 0.17 17.26 0.40
N GLY A 49 0.89 17.32 1.51
CA GLY A 49 0.65 16.44 2.65
C GLY A 49 1.67 16.63 3.76
N THR A 50 1.30 16.25 4.97
CA THR A 50 2.17 16.33 6.16
C THR A 50 2.78 14.96 6.42
N ILE A 51 4.10 14.91 6.53
CA ILE A 51 4.82 13.72 6.96
C ILE A 51 4.89 13.75 8.50
N GLY A 52 4.31 12.75 9.13
CA GLY A 52 4.47 12.48 10.55
C GLY A 52 5.60 11.47 10.76
N VAL A 53 6.45 11.71 11.76
CA VAL A 53 7.54 10.79 12.13
C VAL A 53 7.43 10.50 13.62
N SER A 54 7.33 9.23 14.00
CA SER A 54 7.42 8.79 15.39
C SER A 54 8.61 7.87 15.59
N LEU A 55 9.18 7.89 16.80
CA LEU A 55 10.19 6.94 17.23
C LEU A 55 9.50 5.81 17.97
N GLU A 56 9.54 4.60 17.41
CA GLU A 56 8.86 3.44 17.95
C GLU A 56 9.86 2.32 18.24
N ASP A 57 9.44 1.35 19.06
CA ASP A 57 10.17 0.10 19.19
C ASP A 57 10.13 -0.71 17.90
N LEU A 58 11.27 -1.30 17.54
CA LEU A 58 11.43 -2.11 16.34
C LEU A 58 10.45 -3.32 16.32
N ALA A 59 10.10 -3.84 17.50
CA ALA A 59 9.13 -4.93 17.64
C ALA A 59 7.71 -4.50 17.20
N THR A 60 7.32 -3.27 17.53
CA THR A 60 6.01 -2.71 17.19
C THR A 60 5.89 -2.45 15.70
N ALA A 61 6.94 -1.90 15.08
CA ALA A 61 6.94 -1.56 13.66
C ALA A 61 6.81 -2.77 12.72
N LYS A 62 7.25 -3.97 13.16
CA LYS A 62 7.07 -5.21 12.38
C LYS A 62 5.62 -5.61 12.19
N ASN A 63 4.73 -5.18 13.09
CA ASN A 63 3.31 -5.46 13.02
C ASN A 63 2.53 -4.38 12.23
N LEU A 64 3.20 -3.31 11.80
CA LEU A 64 2.58 -2.26 10.99
C LEU A 64 2.61 -2.68 9.51
N GLU A 65 1.44 -2.98 8.98
CA GLU A 65 1.27 -3.32 7.57
C GLU A 65 1.05 -2.06 6.72
N VAL A 66 1.83 -1.90 5.67
CA VAL A 66 1.51 -0.93 4.62
C VAL A 66 0.28 -1.44 3.89
N ARG A 67 -0.83 -0.71 3.97
CA ARG A 67 -2.01 -1.02 3.15
C ARG A 67 -1.64 -0.81 1.68
N ASP A 68 -1.38 -1.90 0.98
CA ASP A 68 -1.15 -1.87 -0.47
C ASP A 68 -2.48 -1.65 -1.19
N GLY A 69 -2.64 -0.46 -1.77
CA GLY A 69 -3.84 -0.08 -2.53
C GLY A 69 -4.01 -0.86 -3.83
N THR A 70 -3.02 -1.66 -4.24
CA THR A 70 -3.05 -2.42 -5.50
C THR A 70 -4.22 -3.40 -5.56
N MET A 71 -4.49 -4.13 -4.47
CA MET A 71 -5.62 -5.07 -4.44
C MET A 71 -6.95 -4.33 -4.58
N GLY A 72 -7.13 -3.20 -3.88
CA GLY A 72 -8.34 -2.39 -3.99
C GLY A 72 -8.55 -1.81 -5.39
N TYR A 73 -7.46 -1.42 -6.05
CA TYR A 73 -7.51 -0.96 -7.45
C TYR A 73 -7.90 -2.11 -8.41
N ALA A 74 -7.32 -3.30 -8.22
CA ALA A 74 -7.68 -4.48 -9.01
C ALA A 74 -9.14 -4.92 -8.78
N GLU A 75 -9.65 -4.80 -7.55
CA GLU A 75 -11.07 -5.01 -7.22
C GLU A 75 -11.97 -4.03 -7.97
N GLY A 76 -11.58 -2.75 -8.04
CA GLY A 76 -12.28 -1.74 -8.82
C GLY A 76 -12.37 -2.09 -10.30
N ILE A 77 -11.23 -2.42 -10.93
CA ILE A 77 -11.19 -2.84 -12.35
C ILE A 77 -12.08 -4.05 -12.58
N ALA A 78 -12.00 -5.07 -11.71
CA ALA A 78 -12.79 -6.29 -11.86
C ALA A 78 -14.29 -5.99 -11.80
N ARG A 79 -14.72 -5.13 -10.87
CA ARG A 79 -16.12 -4.70 -10.77
C ARG A 79 -16.56 -3.97 -12.04
N ASP A 80 -15.80 -2.99 -12.49
CA ASP A 80 -16.14 -2.18 -13.66
C ASP A 80 -16.20 -3.06 -14.93
N CYS A 81 -15.30 -4.03 -15.07
CA CYS A 81 -15.36 -5.02 -16.16
C CYS A 81 -16.59 -5.93 -16.07
N ALA A 82 -16.97 -6.37 -14.87
CA ALA A 82 -18.17 -7.20 -14.69
C ALA A 82 -19.46 -6.43 -15.02
N GLU A 83 -19.56 -5.17 -14.59
CA GLU A 83 -20.67 -4.27 -14.92
C GLU A 83 -20.74 -4.00 -16.43
N TYR A 84 -19.62 -3.67 -17.05
CA TYR A 84 -19.54 -3.45 -18.49
C TYR A 84 -20.00 -4.67 -19.27
N LEU A 85 -19.47 -5.86 -18.96
CA LEU A 85 -19.84 -7.09 -19.67
C LEU A 85 -21.30 -7.51 -19.36
N GLY A 86 -21.79 -7.25 -18.15
CA GLY A 86 -23.19 -7.46 -17.78
C GLY A 86 -24.16 -6.59 -18.58
N SER A 87 -23.73 -5.41 -19.04
CA SER A 87 -24.56 -4.51 -19.86
C SER A 87 -24.94 -5.08 -21.23
N PHE A 88 -24.23 -6.11 -21.72
CA PHE A 88 -24.50 -6.77 -22.99
C PHE A 88 -25.53 -7.92 -22.89
N GLY A 89 -26.11 -8.17 -21.72
CA GLY A 89 -27.27 -9.07 -21.55
C GLY A 89 -26.97 -10.58 -21.59
N GLU A 90 -25.72 -11.00 -21.78
CA GLU A 90 -25.34 -12.42 -21.74
C GLU A 90 -24.92 -12.85 -20.34
N GLY A 91 -25.79 -13.64 -19.67
CA GLY A 91 -25.68 -14.09 -18.28
C GLY A 91 -24.47 -14.97 -17.90
N GLY A 92 -23.40 -15.00 -18.71
CA GLY A 92 -22.17 -15.75 -18.45
C GLY A 92 -20.95 -14.89 -18.09
N ALA A 93 -20.95 -13.59 -18.44
CA ALA A 93 -19.73 -12.79 -18.40
C ALA A 93 -19.29 -12.40 -16.98
N GLY A 94 -20.23 -12.12 -16.07
CA GLY A 94 -19.92 -11.85 -14.66
C GLY A 94 -19.19 -13.01 -13.99
N ARG A 95 -19.59 -14.25 -14.29
CA ARG A 95 -18.95 -15.47 -13.74
C ARG A 95 -17.50 -15.63 -14.20
N ILE A 96 -17.19 -15.22 -15.44
CA ILE A 96 -15.83 -15.26 -15.97
C ILE A 96 -14.95 -14.24 -15.26
N VAL A 97 -15.46 -13.02 -15.05
CA VAL A 97 -14.73 -11.96 -14.33
C VAL A 97 -14.50 -12.33 -12.87
N GLU A 98 -15.50 -12.90 -12.18
CA GLU A 98 -15.34 -13.41 -10.82
C GLU A 98 -14.27 -14.51 -10.74
N MET A 99 -14.28 -15.47 -11.68
CA MET A 99 -13.26 -16.51 -11.73
C MET A 99 -11.86 -15.95 -11.99
N TRP A 100 -11.74 -14.98 -12.90
CA TRP A 100 -10.48 -14.30 -13.16
C TRP A 100 -9.99 -13.56 -11.91
N PHE A 101 -10.87 -12.81 -11.25
CA PHE A 101 -10.52 -12.02 -10.08
C PHE A 101 -10.12 -12.92 -8.89
N LYS A 102 -10.80 -14.05 -8.69
CA LYS A 102 -10.40 -15.06 -7.71
C LYS A 102 -8.97 -15.55 -7.95
N ARG A 103 -8.62 -15.90 -9.19
CA ARG A 103 -7.26 -16.34 -9.56
C ARG A 103 -6.24 -15.23 -9.38
N PHE A 104 -6.60 -13.99 -9.72
CA PHE A 104 -5.76 -12.81 -9.49
C PHE A 104 -5.45 -12.66 -8.00
N ARG A 105 -6.47 -12.69 -7.14
CA ARG A 105 -6.31 -12.57 -5.67
C ARG A 105 -5.44 -13.68 -5.09
N GLU A 106 -5.64 -14.92 -5.53
CA GLU A 106 -4.82 -16.07 -5.11
C GLU A 106 -3.35 -15.91 -5.52
N ARG A 107 -3.09 -15.44 -6.75
CA ARG A 107 -1.74 -15.19 -7.23
C ARG A 107 -1.09 -14.00 -6.54
N PHE A 108 -1.82 -12.90 -6.34
CA PHE A 108 -1.32 -11.70 -5.66
C PHE A 108 -0.91 -11.99 -4.21
N LYS A 109 -1.69 -12.81 -3.48
CA LYS A 109 -1.32 -13.25 -2.12
C LYS A 109 0.01 -14.01 -2.08
N ARG A 110 0.32 -14.77 -3.14
CA ARG A 110 1.57 -15.54 -3.25
C ARG A 110 2.73 -14.69 -3.75
N GLU A 111 2.45 -13.78 -4.67
CA GLU A 111 3.45 -13.00 -5.42
C GLU A 111 2.95 -11.55 -5.59
N GLY A 112 3.02 -10.72 -4.55
CA GLY A 112 2.44 -9.35 -4.56
C GLY A 112 2.86 -8.45 -5.74
N GLU A 113 4.01 -8.74 -6.36
CA GLU A 113 4.57 -7.96 -7.48
C GLU A 113 4.58 -8.71 -8.83
N PHE A 114 3.86 -9.83 -8.97
CA PHE A 114 3.89 -10.65 -10.20
C PHE A 114 3.53 -9.88 -11.49
N TRP A 115 2.79 -8.78 -11.33
CA TRP A 115 2.24 -7.94 -12.39
C TRP A 115 3.18 -6.78 -12.77
N ILE A 116 4.27 -6.54 -12.02
CA ILE A 116 5.23 -5.44 -12.26
C ILE A 116 6.49 -5.92 -13.01
N ARG A 117 6.74 -7.23 -13.14
CA ARG A 117 7.96 -7.74 -13.79
C ARG A 117 7.94 -7.55 -15.32
N ARG A 118 8.84 -6.69 -15.81
CA ARG A 118 9.39 -6.65 -17.17
C ARG A 118 10.85 -7.08 -17.14
#